data_AF-A0A328HML8-F1
#
_entry.id   AF-A0A328HML8-F1
#
_cell.length_a   1.000
_cell.length_b   1.000
_cell.length_c   1.000
_cell.angle_alpha   90.00
_cell.angle_beta   90.00
_cell.angle_gamma   90.00
#
_symmetry.space_group_name_H-M   'P 1'
#
loop_
_entity.id
_entity.type
_entity.pdbx_description
1 polymer ?
#
loop_
_entity_poly.entity_id
_entity_poly.type
_entity_poly.pdbx_seq_one_letter_code
_entity_poly.pdbx_strand_id
1 'polypeptide(L)'
;MPLPAKAFQRWLHGVAPDASVADVARASGVKRTTLAQQLVRGKVAEATVVGISRAFNINPVAALGSFEPYRDLGKPPIPPTLQELVSQIATADLLHAIISRTEPDAGTGKGTGPPGLSAPPHATSVKNWVDAIDDGELRHRVSTATGVAPQNYSAQLTANRLAPELAVATSRAAGVGLASGLVAAGLVTEAEAGWPPGARQAALDSMTDGELTVLAGERLQALGKTLRRQEHDQRQTETIWENLG
;
A
#
# COMPACT_ATOMS: atom_id res chain seq x y z
N MET A 1 4.56 9.61 -10.72
CA MET A 1 4.56 10.32 -12.01
C MET A 1 4.05 9.32 -13.03
N PRO A 2 3.01 9.65 -13.80
CA PRO A 2 2.49 8.72 -14.78
C PRO A 2 3.54 8.36 -15.84
N LEU A 3 3.46 7.14 -16.36
CA LEU A 3 4.38 6.54 -17.30
C LEU A 3 4.24 7.19 -18.69
N PRO A 4 5.34 7.41 -19.44
CA PRO A 4 5.26 7.93 -20.80
C PRO A 4 4.49 6.97 -21.73
N ALA A 5 3.50 7.48 -22.47
CA ALA A 5 2.65 6.65 -23.33
C ALA A 5 3.44 5.88 -24.41
N LYS A 6 4.51 6.46 -24.97
CA LYS A 6 5.37 5.78 -25.95
C LYS A 6 6.08 4.57 -25.35
N ALA A 7 6.60 4.69 -24.13
CA ALA A 7 7.24 3.59 -23.41
C ALA A 7 6.20 2.49 -23.11
N PHE A 8 5.00 2.90 -22.70
CA PHE A 8 3.88 1.98 -22.47
C PHE A 8 3.46 1.24 -23.73
N GLN A 9 3.32 1.91 -24.88
CA GLN A 9 2.97 1.27 -26.15
C GLN A 9 4.02 0.24 -26.59
N ARG A 10 5.31 0.58 -26.42
CA ARG A 10 6.41 -0.35 -26.70
C ARG A 10 6.37 -1.58 -25.79
N TRP A 11 6.15 -1.38 -24.49
CA TRP A 11 5.97 -2.47 -23.53
C TRP A 11 4.77 -3.34 -23.92
N LEU A 12 3.62 -2.71 -24.22
CA LEU A 12 2.38 -3.40 -24.58
C LEU A 12 2.55 -4.27 -25.83
N HIS A 13 3.23 -3.76 -26.86
CA HIS A 13 3.52 -4.52 -28.07
C HIS A 13 4.44 -5.72 -27.81
N GLY A 14 5.32 -5.65 -26.81
CA GLY A 14 6.15 -6.78 -26.41
C GLY A 14 5.40 -7.87 -25.65
N VAL A 15 4.43 -7.50 -24.80
CA VAL A 15 3.69 -8.46 -23.96
C VAL A 15 2.41 -9.00 -24.60
N ALA A 16 1.84 -8.25 -25.55
CA ALA A 16 0.61 -8.59 -26.23
C ALA A 16 0.64 -8.06 -27.69
N PRO A 17 1.51 -8.62 -28.55
CA PRO A 17 1.74 -8.11 -29.92
C PRO A 17 0.48 -8.10 -30.79
N ASP A 18 -0.39 -9.11 -30.61
CA ASP A 18 -1.60 -9.31 -31.40
C ASP A 18 -2.86 -8.71 -30.77
N ALA A 19 -2.75 -8.13 -29.56
CA ALA A 19 -3.91 -7.60 -28.86
C ALA A 19 -4.23 -6.17 -29.30
N SER A 20 -5.48 -5.92 -29.69
CA SER A 20 -5.92 -4.55 -29.95
C SER A 20 -6.07 -3.77 -28.65
N VAL A 21 -6.05 -2.43 -28.72
CA VAL A 21 -6.34 -1.56 -27.56
C VAL A 21 -7.70 -1.88 -26.92
N ALA A 22 -8.67 -2.32 -27.73
CA ALA A 22 -9.98 -2.73 -27.24
C ALA A 22 -9.91 -4.05 -26.45
N ASP A 23 -9.09 -5.00 -26.89
CA ASP A 23 -8.90 -6.28 -26.21
C ASP A 23 -8.17 -6.10 -24.88
N VAL A 24 -7.13 -5.27 -24.88
CA VAL A 24 -6.37 -4.91 -23.68
C VAL A 24 -7.25 -4.20 -22.66
N ALA A 25 -8.06 -3.24 -23.08
CA ALA A 25 -9.01 -2.55 -22.20
C ALA A 25 -10.05 -3.52 -21.62
N ARG A 26 -10.58 -4.43 -22.44
CA ARG A 26 -11.56 -5.45 -22.00
C ARG A 26 -10.93 -6.41 -20.99
N ALA A 27 -9.75 -6.95 -21.28
CA ALA A 27 -9.08 -7.92 -20.44
C ALA A 27 -8.62 -7.34 -19.09
N SER A 28 -8.14 -6.08 -19.09
CA SER A 28 -7.63 -5.41 -17.88
C SER A 28 -8.71 -4.77 -17.00
N GLY A 29 -9.97 -4.75 -17.45
CA GLY A 29 -11.05 -4.03 -16.76
C GLY A 29 -10.93 -2.50 -16.81
N VAL A 30 -9.92 -1.96 -17.51
CA VAL A 30 -9.75 -0.52 -17.72
C VAL A 30 -10.73 -0.06 -18.80
N LYS A 31 -11.54 0.97 -18.51
CA LYS A 31 -12.44 1.55 -19.51
C LYS A 31 -11.64 1.96 -20.76
N ARG A 32 -12.09 1.51 -21.94
CA ARG A 32 -11.45 1.83 -23.23
C ARG A 32 -11.24 3.34 -23.42
N THR A 33 -12.22 4.15 -23.02
CA THR A 33 -12.15 5.62 -23.09
C THR A 33 -11.05 6.18 -22.18
N THR A 34 -10.89 5.63 -20.97
CA THR A 34 -9.82 6.02 -20.04
C THR A 34 -8.45 5.68 -20.61
N LEU A 35 -8.26 4.47 -21.15
CA LEU A 35 -6.99 4.08 -21.77
C LEU A 35 -6.66 4.96 -22.98
N ALA A 36 -7.62 5.20 -23.87
CA ALA A 36 -7.44 6.09 -25.03
C ALA A 36 -7.06 7.51 -24.59
N GLN A 37 -7.73 8.06 -23.57
CA GLN A 37 -7.41 9.39 -23.03
C GLN A 37 -6.00 9.45 -22.43
N GLN A 38 -5.57 8.41 -21.70
CA GLN A 38 -4.21 8.33 -21.16
C GLN A 38 -3.16 8.32 -22.28
N LEU A 39 -3.39 7.55 -23.35
CA LEU A 39 -2.51 7.51 -24.51
C LEU A 39 -2.43 8.87 -25.23
N VAL A 40 -3.57 9.52 -25.47
CA VAL A 40 -3.63 10.84 -26.11
C VAL A 40 -2.93 11.91 -25.27
N ARG A 41 -3.09 11.87 -23.94
CA ARG A 41 -2.40 12.78 -23.00
C ARG A 41 -0.91 12.48 -22.83
N GLY A 42 -0.40 11.41 -23.45
CA GLY A 42 0.99 11.01 -23.36
C GLY A 42 1.39 10.41 -22.00
N LYS A 43 0.43 10.14 -21.11
CA LYS A 43 0.65 9.79 -19.70
C LYS A 43 -0.28 8.64 -19.29
N VAL A 44 0.30 7.51 -18.89
CA VAL A 44 -0.40 6.29 -18.49
C VAL A 44 -0.24 6.07 -17.00
N ALA A 45 -1.34 5.77 -16.31
CA ALA A 45 -1.29 5.50 -14.86
C ALA A 45 -0.62 4.15 -14.59
N GLU A 46 0.12 4.05 -13.49
CA GLU A 46 0.76 2.81 -13.04
C GLU A 46 -0.28 1.70 -12.80
N ALA A 47 -1.46 2.06 -12.26
CA ALA A 47 -2.58 1.14 -12.08
C ALA A 47 -3.07 0.51 -13.41
N THR A 48 -2.94 1.23 -14.54
CA THR A 48 -3.26 0.68 -15.87
C THR A 48 -2.30 -0.44 -16.25
N VAL A 49 -0.99 -0.24 -16.03
CA VAL A 49 0.03 -1.26 -16.28
C VAL A 49 -0.19 -2.47 -15.38
N VAL A 50 -0.50 -2.25 -14.10
CA VAL A 50 -0.78 -3.32 -13.15
C VAL A 50 -2.01 -4.13 -13.58
N GLY A 51 -3.11 -3.46 -13.93
CA GLY A 51 -4.34 -4.13 -14.39
C GLY A 51 -4.13 -4.97 -15.65
N ILE A 52 -3.37 -4.44 -16.62
CA ILE A 52 -2.99 -5.19 -17.83
C ILE A 52 -2.08 -6.36 -17.47
N SER A 53 -1.06 -6.15 -16.63
CA SER A 53 -0.13 -7.21 -16.23
C SER A 53 -0.87 -8.39 -15.60
N ARG A 54 -1.82 -8.13 -14.69
CA ARG A 54 -2.68 -9.16 -14.11
C ARG A 54 -3.50 -9.90 -15.16
N ALA A 55 -4.10 -9.19 -16.12
CA ALA A 55 -4.91 -9.78 -17.18
C ALA A 55 -4.13 -10.70 -18.13
N PHE A 56 -2.84 -10.42 -18.31
CA PHE A 56 -1.92 -11.23 -19.13
C PHE A 56 -1.05 -12.18 -18.30
N ASN A 57 -1.36 -12.38 -17.00
CA ASN A 57 -0.60 -13.23 -16.07
C ASN A 57 0.90 -12.88 -15.99
N ILE A 58 1.19 -11.59 -16.01
CA ILE A 58 2.54 -11.02 -15.86
C ILE A 58 2.64 -10.44 -14.45
N ASN A 59 3.75 -10.71 -13.76
CA ASN A 59 4.00 -10.10 -12.45
C ASN A 59 4.03 -8.55 -12.59
N PRO A 60 3.14 -7.81 -11.89
CA PRO A 60 3.05 -6.36 -12.05
C PRO A 60 4.29 -5.59 -11.59
N VAL A 61 5.03 -6.08 -10.59
CA VAL A 61 6.28 -5.46 -10.13
C VAL A 61 7.35 -5.56 -11.21
N ALA A 62 7.49 -6.74 -11.83
CA ALA A 62 8.39 -6.95 -12.96
C ALA A 62 8.01 -6.09 -14.17
N ALA A 63 6.70 -5.97 -14.46
CA ALA A 63 6.21 -5.12 -15.55
C ALA A 63 6.51 -3.63 -15.30
N LEU A 64 6.26 -3.12 -14.10
CA LEU A 64 6.64 -1.75 -13.70
C LEU A 64 8.16 -1.56 -13.81
N GLY A 65 8.96 -2.57 -13.48
CA GLY A 65 10.42 -2.59 -13.65
C GLY A 65 10.92 -2.36 -15.08
N SER A 66 10.07 -2.51 -16.11
CA SER A 66 10.43 -2.21 -17.50
C SER A 66 10.45 -0.71 -17.84
N PHE A 67 9.98 0.14 -16.91
CA PHE A 67 9.89 1.58 -17.09
C PHE A 67 10.97 2.31 -16.30
N GLU A 68 11.59 3.33 -16.91
CA GLU A 68 12.74 4.05 -16.35
C GLU A 68 12.56 4.53 -14.90
N PRO A 69 11.43 5.14 -14.48
CA PRO A 69 11.25 5.59 -13.08
C PRO A 69 11.24 4.44 -12.06
N TYR A 70 10.95 3.23 -12.52
CA TYR A 70 10.71 2.04 -11.73
C TYR A 70 11.72 0.93 -12.01
N ARG A 71 12.76 1.19 -12.82
CA ARG A 71 13.73 0.17 -13.28
C ARG A 71 14.35 -0.65 -12.15
N ASP A 72 14.52 -0.03 -10.98
CA ASP A 72 15.08 -0.68 -9.81
C ASP A 72 14.17 -1.79 -9.25
N LEU A 73 12.87 -1.80 -9.56
CA LEU A 73 11.97 -2.92 -9.25
C LEU A 73 12.35 -4.21 -9.96
N GLY A 74 13.12 -4.14 -11.05
CA GLY A 74 13.64 -5.31 -11.75
C GLY A 74 14.90 -5.92 -11.12
N LYS A 75 15.46 -5.29 -10.08
CA LYS A 75 16.58 -5.85 -9.30
C LYS A 75 16.08 -6.98 -8.37
N PRO A 76 16.98 -7.87 -7.90
CA PRO A 76 16.61 -8.87 -6.90
C PRO A 76 15.87 -8.22 -5.72
N PRO A 77 14.71 -8.76 -5.30
CA PRO A 77 13.91 -8.15 -4.26
C PRO A 77 14.65 -8.21 -2.92
N ILE A 78 14.63 -7.10 -2.18
CA ILE A 78 15.00 -7.08 -0.76
C ILE A 78 13.79 -7.62 0.01
N PRO A 79 13.95 -8.66 0.86
CA PRO A 79 12.85 -9.19 1.64
C PRO A 79 12.32 -8.14 2.63
N PRO A 80 11.00 -8.14 2.94
CA PRO A 80 10.45 -7.21 3.91
C PRO A 80 11.01 -7.48 5.30
N THR A 81 11.26 -6.41 6.04
CA THR A 81 11.61 -6.49 7.47
C THR A 81 10.42 -6.92 8.31
N LEU A 82 10.68 -7.38 9.54
CA LEU A 82 9.62 -7.72 10.50
C LEU A 82 8.69 -6.51 10.76
N GLN A 83 9.27 -5.32 10.87
CA GLN A 83 8.52 -4.08 11.10
C GLN A 83 7.60 -3.76 9.91
N GLU A 84 8.06 -3.94 8.68
CA GLU A 84 7.21 -3.80 7.49
C GLU A 84 6.05 -4.78 7.50
N LEU A 85 6.29 -6.06 7.82
CA LEU A 85 5.24 -7.08 7.85
C LEU A 85 4.17 -6.77 8.91
N VAL A 86 4.59 -6.46 10.14
CA VAL A 86 3.69 -6.12 11.25
C VAL A 86 2.92 -4.83 10.97
N SER A 87 3.53 -3.86 10.29
CA SER A 87 2.85 -2.61 9.91
C SER A 87 1.64 -2.82 9.00
N GLN A 88 1.63 -3.91 8.24
CA GLN A 88 0.56 -4.30 7.31
C GLN A 88 -0.49 -5.22 7.95
N ILE A 89 -0.52 -5.31 9.27
CA ILE A 89 -1.58 -5.97 10.01
C ILE A 89 -2.58 -4.90 10.46
N ALA A 90 -3.86 -5.11 10.15
CA ALA A 90 -4.89 -4.18 10.55
C ALA A 90 -5.03 -4.13 12.07
N THR A 91 -5.40 -2.98 12.63
CA THR A 91 -5.60 -2.82 14.08
C THR A 91 -6.61 -3.83 14.63
N ALA A 92 -7.67 -4.14 13.89
CA ALA A 92 -8.65 -5.14 14.29
C ALA A 92 -8.04 -6.54 14.44
N ASP A 93 -7.18 -6.94 13.51
CA ASP A 93 -6.51 -8.24 13.53
C ASP A 93 -5.53 -8.33 14.71
N LEU A 94 -4.83 -7.23 15.04
CA LEU A 94 -3.98 -7.16 16.24
C LEU A 94 -4.79 -7.37 17.53
N LEU A 95 -5.98 -6.76 17.63
CA LEU A 95 -6.85 -6.93 18.79
C LEU A 95 -7.40 -8.34 18.89
N HIS A 96 -7.79 -8.94 17.76
CA HIS A 96 -8.18 -10.35 17.72
C HIS A 96 -7.05 -11.28 18.17
N ALA A 97 -5.81 -11.01 17.76
CA ALA A 97 -4.65 -11.77 18.19
C ALA A 97 -4.42 -11.66 19.71
N ILE A 98 -4.55 -10.47 20.30
CA ILE A 98 -4.45 -10.28 21.76
C ILE A 98 -5.50 -11.11 22.47
N ILE A 99 -6.77 -10.97 22.09
CA ILE A 99 -7.88 -11.71 22.70
C ILE A 99 -7.59 -13.22 22.65
N SER A 100 -7.22 -13.72 21.47
CA SER A 100 -6.93 -15.14 21.24
C SER A 100 -5.78 -15.68 22.10
N ARG A 101 -4.78 -14.85 22.42
CA ARG A 101 -3.65 -15.24 23.28
C ARG A 101 -3.96 -15.16 24.78
N THR A 102 -4.90 -14.29 25.16
CA THR A 102 -5.28 -14.08 26.57
C THR A 102 -6.39 -15.00 27.05
N GLU A 103 -7.17 -15.60 26.14
CA GLU A 103 -8.18 -16.59 26.53
C GLU A 103 -7.49 -17.86 27.02
N PRO A 104 -7.68 -18.27 28.28
CA PRO A 104 -7.13 -19.52 28.78
C PRO A 104 -7.80 -20.66 28.03
N ASP A 105 -7.00 -21.40 27.25
CA ASP A 105 -7.32 -22.60 26.47
C ASP A 105 -8.73 -23.15 26.80
N ALA A 106 -9.74 -22.59 26.11
CA ALA A 106 -11.12 -23.02 26.27
C ALA A 106 -11.21 -24.39 25.60
N GLY A 107 -10.81 -25.40 26.35
CA GLY A 107 -10.87 -26.79 25.95
C GLY A 107 -12.23 -27.12 25.35
N THR A 108 -12.18 -27.92 24.29
CA THR A 108 -13.32 -28.63 23.69
C THR A 108 -14.32 -27.78 22.90
N GLY A 109 -13.99 -27.55 21.63
CA GLY A 109 -15.01 -27.25 20.62
C GLY A 109 -14.37 -27.07 19.25
N LYS A 110 -14.92 -27.69 18.22
CA LYS A 110 -14.56 -27.43 16.81
C LYS A 110 -14.85 -25.95 16.49
N GLY A 111 -13.96 -25.05 16.88
CA GLY A 111 -13.97 -23.65 16.51
C GLY A 111 -12.95 -23.46 15.41
N THR A 112 -13.40 -22.94 14.27
CA THR A 112 -12.57 -22.41 13.19
C THR A 112 -11.36 -21.70 13.78
N GLY A 113 -10.14 -22.07 13.36
CA GLY A 113 -8.92 -21.35 13.76
C GLY A 113 -9.05 -19.85 13.55
N PRO A 114 -8.15 -19.04 14.15
CA PRO A 114 -8.24 -17.58 14.08
C PRO A 114 -8.48 -17.14 12.62
N PRO A 115 -9.41 -16.21 12.38
CA PRO A 115 -9.67 -15.72 11.03
C PRO A 115 -8.35 -15.22 10.42
N GLY A 116 -8.10 -15.58 9.17
CA GLY A 116 -6.89 -15.14 8.48
C GLY A 116 -6.81 -13.61 8.45
N LEU A 117 -5.57 -13.08 8.52
CA LEU A 117 -5.33 -11.65 8.52
C LEU A 117 -5.99 -10.97 7.32
N SER A 118 -6.60 -9.81 7.55
CA SER A 118 -7.16 -8.99 6.48
C SER A 118 -6.06 -8.61 5.46
N ALA A 119 -6.43 -8.54 4.18
CA ALA A 119 -5.48 -8.16 3.14
C ALA A 119 -5.21 -6.64 3.17
N PRO A 120 -3.96 -6.19 2.96
CA PRO A 120 -3.68 -4.79 2.69
C PRO A 120 -4.24 -4.37 1.32
N PRO A 121 -4.57 -3.09 1.13
CA PRO A 121 -4.48 -2.01 2.12
C PRO A 121 -5.71 -1.94 3.04
N HIS A 122 -5.48 -1.64 4.32
CA HIS A 122 -6.47 -1.19 5.30
C HIS A 122 -6.37 0.33 5.52
N ALA A 123 -7.30 0.89 6.29
CA ALA A 123 -7.48 2.34 6.50
C ALA A 123 -6.26 3.10 7.05
N THR A 124 -5.22 2.38 7.47
CA THR A 124 -3.99 2.91 8.05
C THR A 124 -2.71 2.31 7.44
N SER A 125 -2.80 1.48 6.39
CA SER A 125 -1.64 0.74 5.85
C SER A 125 -0.46 1.62 5.47
N VAL A 126 -0.70 2.72 4.76
CA VAL A 126 0.36 3.63 4.32
C VAL A 126 1.02 4.29 5.51
N LYS A 127 0.22 4.86 6.41
CA LYS A 127 0.74 5.56 7.59
C LYS A 127 1.53 4.59 8.48
N ASN A 128 0.95 3.43 8.77
CA ASN A 128 1.56 2.40 9.59
C ASN A 128 2.89 1.92 9.03
N TRP A 129 2.96 1.72 7.71
CA TRP A 129 4.18 1.33 7.02
C TRP A 129 5.26 2.40 7.13
N VAL A 130 4.93 3.65 6.80
CA VAL A 130 5.91 4.75 6.86
C VAL A 130 6.42 4.94 8.27
N ASP A 131 5.54 4.94 9.27
CA ASP A 131 5.95 5.07 10.67
C ASP A 131 6.84 3.90 11.14
N ALA A 132 6.68 2.70 10.55
CA ALA A 132 7.48 1.53 10.88
C ALA A 132 8.88 1.52 10.25
N ILE A 133 9.09 2.23 9.13
CA ILE A 133 10.37 2.30 8.43
C ILE A 133 11.09 3.65 8.63
N ASP A 134 10.47 4.58 9.35
CA ASP A 134 11.02 5.90 9.61
C ASP A 134 12.01 5.86 10.78
N ASP A 135 13.24 6.26 10.51
CA ASP A 135 14.32 6.40 11.49
C ASP A 135 14.39 7.82 12.10
N GLY A 136 13.39 8.66 11.84
CA GLY A 136 13.30 10.06 12.26
C GLY A 136 13.67 11.05 11.16
N GLU A 137 14.44 10.61 10.16
CA GLU A 137 14.94 11.45 9.07
C GLU A 137 14.34 11.10 7.69
N LEU A 138 13.48 10.07 7.63
CA LEU A 138 12.97 9.55 6.36
C LEU A 138 12.21 10.62 5.58
N ARG A 139 11.38 11.42 6.25
CA ARG A 139 10.60 12.49 5.60
C ARG A 139 11.50 13.52 4.92
N HIS A 140 12.61 13.87 5.57
CA HIS A 140 13.59 14.80 5.01
C HIS A 140 14.29 14.16 3.79
N ARG A 141 14.77 12.92 3.91
CA ARG A 141 15.40 12.19 2.78
C ARG A 141 14.49 12.08 1.56
N VAL A 142 13.21 11.75 1.76
CA VAL A 142 12.22 11.66 0.68
C VAL A 142 12.00 13.02 0.03
N SER A 143 11.86 14.09 0.84
CA SER A 143 11.71 15.46 0.33
C SER A 143 12.91 15.86 -0.52
N THR A 144 14.13 15.63 -0.05
CA THR A 144 15.37 15.93 -0.80
C THR A 144 15.46 15.13 -2.10
N ALA A 145 15.11 13.84 -2.07
CA ALA A 145 15.23 12.97 -3.23
C ALA A 145 14.16 13.21 -4.31
N THR A 146 12.96 13.64 -3.92
CA THR A 146 11.81 13.76 -4.83
C THR A 146 11.43 15.20 -5.17
N GLY A 147 11.93 16.18 -4.42
CA GLY A 147 11.48 17.57 -4.50
C GLY A 147 10.05 17.81 -3.99
N VAL A 148 9.38 16.77 -3.46
CA VAL A 148 8.05 16.90 -2.86
C VAL A 148 8.19 17.57 -1.51
N ALA A 149 7.52 18.72 -1.35
CA ALA A 149 7.51 19.44 -0.08
C ALA A 149 7.02 18.54 1.09
N PRO A 150 7.64 18.62 2.29
CA PRO A 150 7.26 17.78 3.43
C PRO A 150 5.78 17.87 3.81
N GLN A 151 5.14 19.02 3.59
CA GLN A 151 3.71 19.23 3.82
C GLN A 151 2.85 18.38 2.88
N ASN A 152 3.22 18.28 1.60
CA ASN A 152 2.50 17.46 0.62
C ASN A 152 2.67 15.96 0.90
N TYR A 153 3.87 15.56 1.32
CA TYR A 153 4.13 14.20 1.79
C TYR A 153 3.24 13.87 3.00
N SER A 154 3.23 14.75 4.01
CA SER A 154 2.43 14.59 5.23
C SER A 154 0.92 14.57 4.96
N ALA A 155 0.44 15.38 4.02
CA ALA A 155 -0.96 15.38 3.59
C ALA A 155 -1.37 14.03 2.98
N GLN A 156 -0.51 13.45 2.15
CA GLN A 156 -0.70 12.11 1.58
C GLN A 156 -0.77 11.02 2.67
N LEU A 157 0.18 11.03 3.62
CA LEU A 157 0.16 10.10 4.76
C LEU A 157 -1.10 10.25 5.62
N THR A 158 -1.53 11.49 5.87
CA THR A 158 -2.76 11.77 6.62
C THR A 158 -4.00 11.23 5.91
N ALA A 159 -4.02 11.31 4.58
CA ALA A 159 -5.08 10.73 3.75
C ALA A 159 -4.97 9.21 3.56
N ASN A 160 -3.97 8.56 4.18
CA ASN A 160 -3.62 7.15 3.99
C ASN A 160 -3.51 6.77 2.50
N ARG A 161 -2.88 7.63 1.70
CA ARG A 161 -2.65 7.44 0.28
C ARG A 161 -1.22 7.81 -0.04
N LEU A 162 -0.57 7.01 -0.88
CA LEU A 162 0.77 7.32 -1.36
C LEU A 162 0.84 7.07 -2.85
N ALA A 163 1.23 8.09 -3.63
CA ALA A 163 1.44 7.90 -5.05
C ALA A 163 2.53 6.82 -5.30
N PRO A 164 2.40 5.95 -6.32
CA PRO A 164 3.33 4.83 -6.54
C PRO A 164 4.82 5.25 -6.60
N GLU A 165 5.12 6.34 -7.31
CA GLU A 165 6.48 6.88 -7.40
C GLU A 165 7.01 7.30 -6.02
N LEU A 166 6.15 7.95 -5.23
CA LEU A 166 6.52 8.39 -3.89
C LEU A 166 6.68 7.20 -2.95
N ALA A 167 5.88 6.14 -3.08
CA ALA A 167 6.04 4.91 -2.32
C ALA A 167 7.37 4.20 -2.61
N VAL A 168 7.78 4.14 -3.88
CA VAL A 168 9.09 3.61 -4.29
C VAL A 168 10.22 4.51 -3.80
N ALA A 169 10.07 5.83 -3.88
CA ALA A 169 11.04 6.77 -3.34
C ALA A 169 11.20 6.68 -1.82
N THR A 170 10.10 6.53 -1.07
CA THR A 170 10.10 6.29 0.37
C THR A 170 10.80 4.98 0.71
N SER A 171 10.48 3.89 -0.01
CA SER A 171 11.14 2.60 0.19
C SER A 171 12.65 2.69 -0.04
N ARG A 172 13.06 3.39 -1.12
CA ARG A 172 14.48 3.63 -1.44
C ARG A 172 15.17 4.45 -0.37
N ALA A 173 14.54 5.51 0.12
CA ALA A 173 15.10 6.39 1.15
C ALA A 173 15.24 5.71 2.51
N ALA A 174 14.39 4.72 2.81
CA ALA A 174 14.45 3.89 4.02
C ALA A 174 15.37 2.67 3.87
N GLY A 175 15.85 2.36 2.65
CA GLY A 175 16.68 1.18 2.39
C GLY A 175 15.93 -0.16 2.47
N VAL A 176 14.61 -0.15 2.33
CA VAL A 176 13.76 -1.35 2.36
C VAL A 176 13.37 -1.82 0.95
N GLY A 177 12.68 -2.96 0.86
CA GLY A 177 12.18 -3.49 -0.40
C GLY A 177 11.29 -2.50 -1.15
N LEU A 178 11.65 -2.17 -2.38
CA LEU A 178 10.94 -1.16 -3.18
C LEU A 178 9.46 -1.51 -3.46
N ALA A 179 9.14 -2.80 -3.48
CA ALA A 179 7.77 -3.28 -3.67
C ALA A 179 6.91 -3.15 -2.39
N SER A 180 7.52 -3.06 -1.20
CA SER A 180 6.78 -2.96 0.07
C SER A 180 5.92 -1.69 0.13
N GLY A 181 6.44 -0.56 -0.34
CA GLY A 181 5.65 0.67 -0.44
C GLY A 181 4.45 0.54 -1.41
N LEU A 182 4.60 -0.25 -2.48
CA LEU A 182 3.52 -0.51 -3.42
C LEU A 182 2.44 -1.43 -2.83
N VAL A 183 2.81 -2.36 -1.95
CA VAL A 183 1.87 -3.16 -1.15
C VAL A 183 1.11 -2.27 -0.18
N ALA A 184 1.81 -1.44 0.58
CA ALA A 184 1.18 -0.53 1.55
C ALA A 184 0.24 0.49 0.89
N ALA A 185 0.59 0.95 -0.31
CA ALA A 185 -0.26 1.82 -1.13
C ALA A 185 -1.41 1.08 -1.85
N GLY A 186 -1.45 -0.25 -1.78
CA GLY A 186 -2.48 -1.09 -2.39
C GLY A 186 -2.40 -1.19 -3.91
N LEU A 187 -1.25 -0.87 -4.51
CA LEU A 187 -1.06 -1.02 -5.95
C LEU A 187 -0.83 -2.47 -6.34
N VAL A 188 -0.02 -3.19 -5.56
CA VAL A 188 0.33 -4.61 -5.77
C VAL A 188 0.01 -5.43 -4.53
N THR A 189 -0.15 -6.74 -4.70
CA THR A 189 -0.36 -7.67 -3.58
C THR A 189 0.97 -8.12 -2.96
N GLU A 190 0.91 -8.71 -1.76
CA GLU A 190 2.07 -9.31 -1.08
C GLU A 190 2.77 -10.34 -1.96
N ALA A 191 1.99 -11.22 -2.60
CA ALA A 191 2.52 -12.24 -3.50
C ALA A 191 3.17 -11.63 -4.75
N GLU A 192 2.57 -10.59 -5.33
CA GLU A 192 3.15 -9.86 -6.47
C GLU A 192 4.47 -9.16 -6.10
N ALA A 193 4.59 -8.69 -4.86
CA ALA A 193 5.80 -8.09 -4.29
C ALA A 193 6.88 -9.11 -3.90
N GLY A 194 6.60 -10.41 -4.03
CA GLY A 194 7.54 -11.48 -3.69
C GLY A 194 7.68 -11.70 -2.18
N TRP A 195 6.72 -11.27 -1.37
CA TRP A 195 6.71 -11.57 0.06
C TRP A 195 6.48 -13.08 0.26
N PRO A 196 7.17 -13.73 1.23
CA PRO A 196 6.91 -15.13 1.53
C PRO A 196 5.45 -15.36 1.93
N PRO A 197 4.80 -16.44 1.48
CA PRO A 197 3.44 -16.77 1.90
C PRO A 197 3.35 -16.86 3.42
N GLY A 198 2.35 -16.20 4.02
CA GLY A 198 2.15 -16.19 5.47
C GLY A 198 3.16 -15.35 6.25
N ALA A 199 4.02 -14.56 5.59
CA ALA A 199 5.04 -13.76 6.28
C ALA A 199 4.47 -12.83 7.35
N ARG A 200 3.31 -12.19 7.11
CA ARG A 200 2.64 -11.35 8.11
C ARG A 200 2.17 -12.14 9.33
N GLN A 201 1.64 -13.34 9.13
CA GLN A 201 1.22 -14.21 10.23
C GLN A 201 2.43 -14.68 11.03
N ALA A 202 3.48 -15.15 10.35
CA ALA A 202 4.72 -15.54 11.00
C ALA A 202 5.37 -14.39 11.80
N ALA A 203 5.30 -13.17 11.26
CA ALA A 203 5.75 -11.96 11.95
C ALA A 203 4.94 -11.70 13.23
N LEU A 204 3.61 -11.77 13.14
CA LEU A 204 2.72 -11.64 14.29
C LEU A 204 3.00 -12.70 15.36
N ASP A 205 3.12 -13.96 14.94
CA ASP A 205 3.38 -15.11 15.82
C ASP A 205 4.73 -15.01 16.53
N SER A 206 5.72 -14.35 15.91
CA SER A 206 7.03 -14.11 16.51
C SER A 206 7.05 -13.01 17.57
N MET A 207 6.03 -12.15 17.64
CA MET A 207 5.94 -11.10 18.65
C MET A 207 5.61 -11.67 20.02
N THR A 208 6.26 -11.17 21.06
CA THR A 208 5.87 -11.42 22.44
C THR A 208 4.54 -10.73 22.77
N ASP A 209 3.83 -11.22 23.80
CA ASP A 209 2.57 -10.62 24.23
C ASP A 209 2.74 -9.17 24.69
N GLY A 210 3.89 -8.84 25.27
CA GLY A 210 4.26 -7.48 25.64
C GLY A 210 4.39 -6.56 24.43
N GLU A 211 5.14 -6.97 23.40
CA GLU A 211 5.31 -6.19 22.16
C GLU A 211 3.98 -6.00 21.43
N LEU A 212 3.17 -7.08 21.35
CA LEU A 212 1.85 -7.04 20.72
C LEU A 212 0.92 -6.06 21.45
N THR A 213 0.91 -6.09 22.79
CA THR A 213 0.10 -5.19 23.61
C THR A 213 0.54 -3.73 23.44
N VAL A 214 1.85 -3.45 23.44
CA VAL A 214 2.38 -2.10 23.22
C VAL A 214 1.96 -1.58 21.85
N LEU A 215 2.18 -2.36 20.79
CA LEU A 215 1.82 -1.98 19.43
C LEU A 215 0.31 -1.72 19.28
N ALA A 216 -0.54 -2.61 19.82
CA ALA A 216 -1.98 -2.41 19.78
C ALA A 216 -2.40 -1.13 20.52
N GLY A 217 -1.79 -0.85 21.68
CA GLY A 217 -1.98 0.38 22.44
C GLY A 217 -1.63 1.63 21.63
N GLU A 218 -0.48 1.64 20.95
CA GLU A 218 -0.06 2.74 20.07
C GLU A 218 -1.04 2.96 18.91
N ARG A 219 -1.48 1.87 18.26
CA ARG A 219 -2.46 1.93 17.16
C ARG A 219 -3.81 2.46 17.62
N LEU A 220 -4.29 2.04 18.80
CA LEU A 220 -5.54 2.53 19.39
C LEU A 220 -5.43 4.01 19.78
N GLN A 221 -4.31 4.43 20.36
CA GLN A 221 -4.09 5.84 20.71
C GLN A 221 -4.08 6.72 19.46
N ALA A 222 -3.42 6.27 18.39
CA ALA A 222 -3.40 6.98 17.11
C ALA A 222 -4.81 7.06 16.48
N LEU A 223 -5.57 5.96 16.50
CA LEU A 223 -6.95 5.92 16.02
C LEU A 223 -7.85 6.89 16.81
N GLY A 224 -7.75 6.89 18.14
CA GLY A 224 -8.51 7.78 19.01
C GLY A 224 -8.24 9.27 18.73
N LYS A 225 -6.99 9.65 18.43
CA LYS A 225 -6.64 11.02 18.02
C LYS A 225 -7.32 11.39 16.70
N THR A 226 -7.32 10.49 15.71
CA THR A 226 -7.96 10.73 14.41
C THR A 226 -9.48 10.87 14.54
N LEU A 227 -10.14 9.98 15.29
CA LEU A 227 -11.59 10.02 15.49
C LEU A 227 -12.03 11.32 16.17
N ARG A 228 -11.36 11.73 17.25
CA ARG A 228 -11.68 13.00 17.94
C ARG A 228 -11.55 14.22 17.02
N ARG A 229 -10.56 14.22 16.13
CA ARG A 229 -10.39 15.29 15.14
C ARG A 229 -11.55 15.31 14.15
N GLN A 230 -11.93 14.15 13.61
CA GLN A 230 -13.06 14.03 12.69
C GLN A 230 -14.38 14.49 13.34
N GLU A 231 -14.65 14.10 14.58
CA GLU A 231 -15.82 14.55 15.33
C GLU A 231 -15.83 16.08 15.55
N HIS A 232 -14.65 16.69 15.78
CA HIS A 232 -14.54 18.13 15.94
C HIS A 232 -14.79 18.87 14.62
N ASP A 233 -14.17 18.40 13.53
CA ASP A 233 -14.34 18.97 12.19
C ASP A 233 -15.80 18.86 11.72
N GLN A 234 -16.47 17.75 12.04
CA GLN A 234 -17.90 17.56 11.76
C GLN A 234 -18.77 18.55 12.53
N ARG A 235 -18.57 18.68 13.85
CA ARG A 235 -19.31 19.64 14.68
C ARG A 235 -19.13 21.08 14.20
N GLN A 236 -17.91 21.48 13.85
CA GLN A 236 -17.66 22.81 13.28
C GLN A 236 -18.40 23.02 11.96
N THR A 237 -18.41 22.00 11.09
CA THR A 237 -19.12 22.06 9.81
C THR A 237 -20.63 22.23 10.03
N GLU A 238 -21.21 21.45 10.94
CA GLU A 238 -22.63 21.55 11.33
C GLU A 238 -22.97 22.95 11.85
N THR A 239 -22.15 23.51 12.75
CA THR A 239 -22.33 24.89 13.24
C THR A 239 -22.25 25.95 12.14
N ILE A 240 -21.38 25.78 11.14
CA ILE A 240 -21.31 26.71 9.99
C ILE A 240 -22.60 26.64 9.17
N TRP A 241 -23.11 25.44 8.91
CA TRP A 241 -24.38 25.26 8.19
C TRP A 241 -25.57 25.84 8.95
N GLU A 242 -25.62 25.65 10.27
CA GLU A 242 -26.67 26.21 11.13
C GLU A 242 -26.67 27.75 11.15
N ASN A 243 -25.51 28.39 11.00
CA ASN A 243 -25.39 29.86 10.97
C ASN A 243 -25.58 30.48 9.57
N LEU A 244 -25.66 29.66 8.51
CA LEU A 244 -25.88 30.09 7.13
C LEU A 244 -27.34 29.90 6.66
N GLY A 245 -28.19 29.24 7.48
CA GLY A 245 -29.64 29.09 7.27
C GLY A 245 -30.46 30.04 8.13
#